data_AF-A0A1Y5L379-F1
#
_entry.id   AF-A0A1Y5L379-F1
#
_cell.length_a   1.000
_cell.length_b   1.000
_cell.length_c   1.000
_cell.angle_alpha   90.00
_cell.angle_beta   90.00
_cell.angle_gamma   90.00
#
_symmetry.space_group_name_H-M   'P 1'
#
loop_
_entity.id
_entity.type
_entity.pdbx_description
1 polymer ?
#
loop_
_entity_poly.entity_id
_entity_poly.type
_entity_poly.pdbx_seq_one_letter_code
_entity_poly.pdbx_strand_id
1 'polypeptide(L)'
;MSVPGRIAALTAVSLAAVLLGGDVVAVADPEPRGASGLPARGLVTSAPLTSALMFAGTTGEAPPSQRVPGAESDGMSATGHDFGKYPYMRYEVRFGPDTAGSDVTWHGRSVNLDDLAMHVWDEEAQSWGEPVATAQPSEPGGPVTLTTRIEGEDAAQILVIDSPRRDRSFREANATADQQFADPDTYDFALQHISDTQYVSRDRPEVYFDMTRWTADNAAERKIAYSMHTGDLVQSWIRPGAPESRARPEFEVADRAMATLEDAGVPYGVLPGNHDNLWNVGGRLIPGEHEKNHALYNEFFGPWRFRDQPYWGESVTDTDNSAHYDLLDIAGAKFLMLYIGYNPPEHVLQWAEDVLAAHPDRNVVIGSHYYLDEDGSLRMSGFGDIGTSAGQQIWNRLVVPFETVFLVLAGHVDGQTTVTDRKVGDTDRKVVELLADYQYFTVNGLRETGFQRLLQFDVDGGTLAVTTHSPTLDSFRVEDFDPQRRYVPGDGDFVTDVEFRADLPRAVIPAP
;
A
#
# COMPACT_ATOMS: atom_id res chain seq x y z
N MET A 1 53.98 -30.99 36.93
CA MET A 1 53.32 -31.64 38.09
C MET A 1 51.83 -31.71 37.79
N SER A 2 51.28 -32.91 37.94
CA SER A 2 49.92 -33.36 37.65
C SER A 2 48.83 -32.63 38.43
N VAL A 3 47.62 -32.51 37.85
CA VAL A 3 46.35 -33.18 38.29
C VAL A 3 45.28 -33.01 37.19
N PRO A 4 44.54 -34.09 36.82
CA PRO A 4 43.20 -34.02 36.24
C PRO A 4 42.13 -34.70 37.14
N GLY A 5 40.87 -34.26 37.08
CA GLY A 5 39.70 -34.98 37.62
C GLY A 5 38.47 -34.63 36.76
N ARG A 6 37.86 -35.56 36.02
CA ARG A 6 37.04 -36.76 36.33
C ARG A 6 35.58 -36.46 36.71
N ILE A 7 34.73 -36.98 35.83
CA ILE A 7 33.27 -37.08 35.75
C ILE A 7 32.71 -37.95 36.89
N ALA A 8 31.53 -37.60 37.40
CA ALA A 8 30.70 -38.46 38.26
C ALA A 8 29.27 -38.57 37.70
N ALA A 9 28.75 -39.79 37.78
CA ALA A 9 27.56 -40.30 37.10
C ALA A 9 26.29 -40.27 37.97
N LEU A 10 25.17 -40.44 37.27
CA LEU A 10 23.79 -40.56 37.72
C LEU A 10 23.56 -41.52 38.91
N THR A 11 22.54 -41.21 39.70
CA THR A 11 21.65 -42.24 40.27
C THR A 11 20.23 -41.70 40.43
N ALA A 12 19.28 -42.38 39.80
CA ALA A 12 17.84 -42.11 39.86
C ALA A 12 17.23 -42.81 41.08
N VAL A 13 16.24 -42.17 41.71
CA VAL A 13 15.33 -42.81 42.68
C VAL A 13 13.91 -42.54 42.22
N SER A 14 13.23 -43.59 41.78
CA SER A 14 11.80 -43.60 41.48
C SER A 14 11.01 -43.79 42.78
N LEU A 15 9.99 -42.97 43.01
CA LEU A 15 8.98 -43.23 44.03
C LEU A 15 7.60 -43.26 43.36
N ALA A 16 6.95 -44.41 43.42
CA ALA A 16 5.59 -44.64 42.97
C ALA A 16 4.59 -44.06 43.99
N ALA A 17 3.52 -43.44 43.50
CA ALA A 17 2.33 -43.14 44.29
C ALA A 17 1.06 -43.47 43.48
N VAL A 18 0.08 -43.96 44.22
CA VAL A 18 -1.08 -44.76 43.82
C VAL A 18 -2.26 -43.88 43.39
N LEU A 19 -3.00 -44.36 42.39
CA LEU A 19 -4.29 -43.85 41.92
C LEU A 19 -5.37 -43.94 43.02
N LEU A 20 -6.07 -42.84 43.26
CA LEU A 20 -7.43 -42.84 43.81
C LEU A 20 -8.31 -42.03 42.86
N GLY A 21 -9.36 -42.68 42.36
CA GLY A 21 -10.33 -42.12 41.44
C GLY A 21 -11.26 -41.13 42.11
N GLY A 22 -11.58 -40.09 41.36
CA GLY A 22 -12.75 -39.23 41.52
C GLY A 22 -13.03 -38.64 40.16
N ASP A 23 -14.25 -38.80 39.66
CA ASP A 23 -14.73 -38.10 38.47
C ASP A 23 -14.75 -36.60 38.78
N VAL A 24 -13.65 -35.93 38.46
CA VAL A 24 -13.59 -34.48 38.42
C VAL A 24 -14.12 -34.09 37.06
N VAL A 25 -15.34 -33.55 37.03
CA VAL A 25 -15.76 -32.69 35.92
C VAL A 25 -14.71 -31.58 35.86
N ALA A 26 -13.81 -31.66 34.88
CA ALA A 26 -12.82 -30.63 34.63
C ALA A 26 -13.57 -29.39 34.17
N VAL A 27 -13.98 -28.56 35.12
CA VAL A 27 -14.24 -27.16 34.85
C VAL A 27 -12.88 -26.59 34.51
N ALA A 28 -12.62 -26.36 33.22
CA ALA A 28 -11.41 -25.68 32.80
C ALA A 28 -11.26 -24.40 33.62
N ASP A 29 -10.11 -24.21 34.25
CA ASP A 29 -9.81 -22.96 34.94
C ASP A 29 -10.06 -21.81 33.97
N PRO A 30 -10.76 -20.73 34.38
CA PRO A 30 -11.00 -19.61 33.50
C PRO A 30 -9.64 -19.04 33.08
N GLU A 31 -9.38 -19.04 31.76
CA GLU A 31 -8.23 -18.35 31.19
C GLU A 31 -8.17 -16.92 31.76
N PRO A 32 -6.97 -16.39 32.07
CA PRO A 32 -6.85 -15.17 32.84
C PRO A 32 -7.55 -14.00 32.15
N ARG A 33 -8.70 -13.59 32.70
CA ARG A 33 -9.47 -12.42 32.26
C ARG A 33 -8.93 -11.17 32.96
N GLY A 34 -8.51 -10.17 32.18
CA GLY A 34 -8.21 -8.83 32.68
C GLY A 34 -9.43 -7.90 32.73
N ALA A 35 -10.48 -8.19 31.94
CA ALA A 35 -11.63 -7.30 31.73
C ALA A 35 -12.94 -7.81 32.36
N SER A 36 -13.79 -6.88 32.80
CA SER A 36 -15.18 -7.15 33.12
C SER A 36 -16.03 -7.01 31.86
N GLY A 37 -16.61 -8.11 31.36
CA GLY A 37 -17.46 -8.08 30.17
C GLY A 37 -18.63 -7.09 30.31
N LEU A 38 -19.02 -6.47 29.20
CA LEU A 38 -20.11 -5.49 29.14
C LEU A 38 -21.42 -6.15 28.64
N PRO A 39 -22.60 -5.54 28.87
CA PRO A 39 -23.82 -5.97 28.20
C PRO A 39 -23.64 -6.02 26.67
N ALA A 40 -24.01 -7.14 26.05
CA ALA A 40 -23.84 -7.33 24.61
C ALA A 40 -24.64 -6.32 23.79
N ARG A 41 -23.96 -5.64 22.86
CA ARG A 41 -24.53 -4.72 21.87
C ARG A 41 -24.47 -5.32 20.47
N GLY A 42 -25.30 -4.81 19.57
CA GLY A 42 -25.37 -5.27 18.17
C GLY A 42 -25.90 -6.69 17.97
N LEU A 43 -26.00 -7.51 19.03
CA LEU A 43 -26.43 -8.91 18.95
C LEU A 43 -27.93 -9.05 19.21
N VAL A 44 -28.64 -9.68 18.29
CA VAL A 44 -30.07 -10.01 18.37
C VAL A 44 -30.24 -11.51 18.21
N THR A 45 -31.08 -12.13 19.04
CA THR A 45 -31.33 -13.56 19.02
C THR A 45 -32.82 -13.88 18.93
N SER A 46 -33.19 -14.95 18.21
CA SER A 46 -34.58 -15.39 18.14
C SER A 46 -35.06 -16.12 19.40
N ALA A 47 -34.15 -16.74 20.16
CA ALA A 47 -34.41 -17.26 21.50
C ALA A 47 -34.01 -16.25 22.60
N PRO A 48 -34.71 -16.23 23.76
CA PRO A 48 -34.35 -15.35 24.86
C PRO A 48 -33.00 -15.73 25.48
N LEU A 49 -32.18 -14.73 25.79
CA LEU A 49 -30.91 -14.91 26.48
C LEU A 49 -31.09 -14.76 28.00
N THR A 50 -30.44 -15.64 28.76
CA THR A 50 -30.34 -15.53 30.22
C THR A 50 -29.15 -14.67 30.64
N SER A 51 -28.10 -14.62 29.82
CA SER A 51 -26.98 -13.68 29.95
C SER A 51 -26.30 -13.44 28.60
N ALA A 52 -25.80 -12.23 28.39
CA ALA A 52 -25.01 -11.87 27.22
C ALA A 52 -23.94 -10.86 27.63
N LEU A 53 -22.67 -11.24 27.49
CA LEU A 53 -21.52 -10.37 27.74
C LEU A 53 -20.72 -10.17 26.46
N MET A 54 -20.11 -9.00 26.29
CA MET A 54 -19.19 -8.69 25.20
C MET A 54 -17.84 -8.19 25.72
N PHE A 55 -16.80 -8.45 24.93
CA PHE A 55 -15.41 -8.11 25.19
C PHE A 55 -14.78 -7.57 23.91
N ALA A 56 -14.01 -6.49 24.02
CA ALA A 56 -13.26 -5.93 22.91
C ALA A 56 -11.79 -6.35 23.00
N GLY A 57 -11.15 -6.69 21.89
CA GLY A 57 -9.74 -7.05 21.89
C GLY A 57 -9.10 -6.96 20.52
N THR A 58 -7.83 -7.34 20.46
CA THR A 58 -7.04 -7.41 19.23
C THR A 58 -6.23 -8.70 19.22
N THR A 59 -6.12 -9.34 18.06
CA THR A 59 -5.36 -10.59 17.86
C THR A 59 -4.34 -10.42 16.73
N GLY A 60 -3.28 -11.24 16.73
CA GLY A 60 -2.32 -11.33 15.63
C GLY A 60 -2.69 -12.33 14.53
N GLU A 61 -3.80 -13.05 14.70
CA GLU A 61 -4.25 -14.13 13.83
C GLU A 61 -5.76 -14.00 13.56
N ALA A 62 -6.17 -14.19 12.31
CA ALA A 62 -7.57 -14.20 11.89
C ALA A 62 -7.84 -15.43 11.00
N PRO A 63 -8.59 -16.46 11.47
CA PRO A 63 -9.14 -16.58 12.81
C PRO A 63 -8.05 -16.90 13.84
N PRO A 64 -8.25 -16.52 15.11
CA PRO A 64 -7.30 -16.84 16.17
C PRO A 64 -7.33 -18.32 16.55
N SER A 65 -6.19 -18.84 17.00
CA SER A 65 -6.05 -20.23 17.47
C SER A 65 -6.59 -20.47 18.89
N GLN A 66 -6.75 -19.42 19.69
CA GLN A 66 -7.19 -19.50 21.09
C GLN A 66 -8.62 -19.01 21.26
N ARG A 67 -9.33 -19.59 22.24
CA ARG A 67 -10.70 -19.18 22.59
C ARG A 67 -10.77 -17.74 23.06
N VAL A 68 -9.79 -17.30 23.86
CA VAL A 68 -9.57 -15.89 24.20
C VAL A 68 -8.40 -15.42 23.33
N PRO A 69 -8.64 -14.73 22.21
CA PRO A 69 -7.61 -14.47 21.19
C PRO A 69 -6.45 -13.56 21.62
N GLY A 70 -6.61 -12.82 22.71
CA GLY A 70 -5.64 -11.82 23.15
C GLY A 70 -6.05 -11.12 24.44
N ALA A 71 -5.38 -10.01 24.73
CA ALA A 71 -5.75 -9.17 25.87
C ALA A 71 -7.05 -8.43 25.59
N GLU A 72 -8.09 -8.76 26.33
CA GLU A 72 -9.40 -8.13 26.21
C GLU A 72 -9.54 -6.92 27.14
N SER A 73 -10.41 -6.00 26.73
CA SER A 73 -10.80 -4.78 27.42
C SER A 73 -12.32 -4.69 27.59
N ASP A 74 -12.76 -3.77 28.44
CA ASP A 74 -14.15 -3.36 28.62
C ASP A 74 -14.58 -2.28 27.61
N GLY A 75 -14.00 -2.29 26.41
CA GLY A 75 -14.36 -1.38 25.32
C GLY A 75 -15.73 -1.71 24.69
N MET A 76 -16.44 -0.68 24.24
CA MET A 76 -17.69 -0.85 23.46
C MET A 76 -17.44 -1.07 21.96
N SER A 77 -16.19 -0.98 21.53
CA SER A 77 -15.71 -1.23 20.17
C SER A 77 -14.25 -1.66 20.25
N ALA A 78 -13.77 -2.37 19.24
CA ALA A 78 -12.36 -2.66 19.04
C ALA A 78 -11.85 -1.90 17.82
N THR A 79 -10.69 -1.26 17.91
CA THR A 79 -10.07 -0.50 16.83
C THR A 79 -8.57 -0.79 16.80
N GLY A 80 -7.97 -0.76 15.62
CA GLY A 80 -6.55 -0.99 15.44
C GLY A 80 -6.01 -0.25 14.22
N HIS A 81 -4.70 -0.03 14.23
CA HIS A 81 -3.96 0.59 13.12
C HIS A 81 -2.69 -0.20 12.77
N ASP A 82 -2.34 -1.18 13.61
CA ASP A 82 -1.12 -1.96 13.50
C ASP A 82 -1.26 -3.04 12.42
N PHE A 83 -0.24 -3.17 11.58
CA PHE A 83 -0.17 -4.26 10.62
C PHE A 83 -0.20 -5.64 11.29
N GLY A 84 -0.93 -6.58 10.68
CA GLY A 84 -1.09 -7.94 11.19
C GLY A 84 -1.83 -8.03 12.52
N LYS A 85 -2.56 -6.96 12.91
CA LYS A 85 -3.42 -6.94 14.10
C LYS A 85 -4.86 -6.75 13.70
N TYR A 86 -5.73 -7.62 14.23
CA TYR A 86 -7.13 -7.70 13.86
C TYR A 86 -8.00 -7.40 15.09
N PRO A 87 -8.71 -6.26 15.12
CA PRO A 87 -9.65 -5.96 16.20
C PRO A 87 -10.86 -6.89 16.13
N TYR A 88 -11.37 -7.26 17.31
CA TYR A 88 -12.53 -8.13 17.43
C TYR A 88 -13.43 -7.77 18.61
N MET A 89 -14.69 -8.18 18.49
CA MET A 89 -15.66 -8.26 19.57
C MET A 89 -15.99 -9.73 19.83
N ARG A 90 -15.73 -10.22 21.04
CA ARG A 90 -16.12 -11.56 21.48
C ARG A 90 -17.34 -11.49 22.38
N TYR A 91 -18.29 -12.40 22.21
CA TYR A 91 -19.53 -12.48 22.96
C TYR A 91 -19.64 -13.82 23.68
N GLU A 92 -20.06 -13.77 24.94
CA GLU A 92 -20.46 -14.93 25.73
C GLU A 92 -21.97 -14.87 25.92
N VAL A 93 -22.70 -15.81 25.34
CA VAL A 93 -24.16 -15.87 25.44
C VAL A 93 -24.61 -17.16 26.11
N ARG A 94 -25.68 -17.06 26.88
CA ARG A 94 -26.41 -18.22 27.42
C ARG A 94 -27.87 -18.11 27.02
N PHE A 95 -28.38 -19.18 26.44
CA PHE A 95 -29.76 -19.26 26.00
C PHE A 95 -30.68 -19.65 27.18
N GLY A 96 -31.98 -19.47 27.00
CA GLY A 96 -32.98 -20.03 27.91
C GLY A 96 -32.96 -21.57 27.86
N PRO A 97 -33.43 -22.23 28.92
CA PRO A 97 -33.53 -23.69 28.94
C PRO A 97 -34.43 -24.19 27.79
N ASP A 98 -34.15 -25.41 27.31
CA ASP A 98 -34.88 -26.09 26.22
C ASP A 98 -34.82 -25.38 24.86
N THR A 99 -33.83 -24.49 24.64
CA THR A 99 -33.60 -23.85 23.34
C THR A 99 -33.06 -24.87 22.35
N ALA A 100 -33.91 -25.37 21.43
CA ALA A 100 -33.49 -26.30 20.39
C ALA A 100 -32.50 -25.68 19.39
N GLY A 101 -32.62 -24.36 19.17
CA GLY A 101 -31.66 -23.56 18.42
C GLY A 101 -32.11 -22.11 18.32
N SER A 102 -31.16 -21.20 18.13
CA SER A 102 -31.39 -19.76 18.02
C SER A 102 -30.74 -19.22 16.76
N ASP A 103 -31.50 -18.40 16.03
CA ASP A 103 -30.90 -17.52 15.03
C ASP A 103 -30.22 -16.38 15.79
N VAL A 104 -29.03 -16.02 15.33
CA VAL A 104 -28.19 -14.99 15.92
C VAL A 104 -27.80 -14.04 14.81
N THR A 105 -28.16 -12.78 14.98
CA THR A 105 -27.82 -11.71 14.06
C THR A 105 -26.98 -10.67 14.79
N TRP A 106 -25.83 -10.34 14.22
CA TRP A 106 -25.02 -9.22 14.65
C TRP A 106 -25.18 -8.05 13.69
N HIS A 107 -25.39 -6.86 14.24
CA HIS A 107 -25.42 -5.59 13.53
C HIS A 107 -24.30 -4.69 14.04
N GLY A 108 -23.60 -4.05 13.12
CA GLY A 108 -22.57 -3.08 13.44
C GLY A 108 -21.96 -2.49 12.19
N ARG A 109 -20.68 -2.12 12.26
CA ARG A 109 -19.90 -1.58 11.14
C ARG A 109 -18.41 -1.78 11.37
N SER A 110 -17.65 -1.75 10.28
CA SER A 110 -16.19 -1.57 10.28
C SER A 110 -15.82 -0.13 9.90
N VAL A 111 -14.57 0.09 9.50
CA VAL A 111 -14.09 1.24 8.72
C VAL A 111 -13.98 0.84 7.24
N ASN A 112 -13.97 1.83 6.34
CA ASN A 112 -13.83 1.62 4.90
C ASN A 112 -14.72 0.48 4.36
N LEU A 113 -14.17 -0.31 3.43
CA LEU A 113 -14.81 -1.48 2.83
C LEU A 113 -14.32 -2.78 3.45
N ASP A 114 -13.85 -2.75 4.71
CA ASP A 114 -13.23 -3.89 5.38
C ASP A 114 -14.28 -4.98 5.69
N ASP A 115 -13.89 -6.23 5.47
CA ASP A 115 -14.75 -7.38 5.70
C ASP A 115 -14.87 -7.68 7.21
N LEU A 116 -16.10 -7.92 7.67
CA LEU A 116 -16.32 -8.51 8.99
C LEU A 116 -16.69 -9.97 8.87
N ALA A 117 -16.05 -10.79 9.71
CA ALA A 117 -16.30 -12.21 9.80
C ALA A 117 -16.87 -12.58 11.18
N MET A 118 -17.91 -13.42 11.18
CA MET A 118 -18.47 -14.03 12.38
C MET A 118 -17.99 -15.47 12.49
N HIS A 119 -17.47 -15.83 13.66
CA HIS A 119 -17.12 -17.19 14.04
C HIS A 119 -17.87 -17.62 15.29
N VAL A 120 -18.07 -18.94 15.43
CA VAL A 120 -18.62 -19.56 16.64
C VAL A 120 -17.59 -20.58 17.12
N TRP A 121 -17.26 -20.55 18.40
CA TRP A 121 -16.27 -21.47 18.96
C TRP A 121 -16.78 -22.91 18.94
N ASP A 122 -15.98 -23.81 18.39
CA ASP A 122 -16.21 -25.25 18.43
C ASP A 122 -15.49 -25.85 19.66
N GLU A 123 -16.28 -26.33 20.62
CA GLU A 123 -15.79 -26.97 21.84
C GLU A 123 -15.14 -28.34 21.60
N GLU A 124 -15.50 -29.07 20.55
CA GLU A 124 -14.88 -30.35 20.24
C GLU A 124 -13.54 -30.13 19.52
N ALA A 125 -13.52 -29.24 18.54
CA ALA A 125 -12.33 -28.93 17.75
C ALA A 125 -11.34 -27.99 18.48
N GLN A 126 -11.79 -27.31 19.55
CA GLN A 126 -11.05 -26.24 20.23
C GLN A 126 -10.54 -25.18 19.23
N SER A 127 -11.45 -24.70 18.38
CA SER A 127 -11.12 -23.77 17.30
C SER A 127 -12.29 -22.85 16.97
N TRP A 128 -12.00 -21.66 16.46
CA TRP A 128 -13.00 -20.76 15.87
C TRP A 128 -13.46 -21.19 14.47
N GLY A 129 -12.76 -22.15 13.83
CA GLY A 129 -13.13 -22.70 12.54
C GLY A 129 -13.20 -21.67 11.40
N GLU A 130 -13.82 -22.07 10.29
CA GLU A 130 -14.18 -21.15 9.21
C GLU A 130 -15.31 -20.21 9.65
N PRO A 131 -15.40 -18.99 9.09
CA PRO A 131 -16.45 -18.06 9.46
C PRO A 131 -17.82 -18.62 9.10
N VAL A 132 -18.77 -18.50 10.02
CA VAL A 132 -20.17 -18.88 9.81
C VAL A 132 -20.94 -17.83 9.01
N ALA A 133 -20.43 -16.60 8.96
CA ALA A 133 -20.91 -15.53 8.09
C ALA A 133 -19.79 -14.53 7.81
N THR A 134 -19.78 -13.95 6.62
CA THR A 134 -18.94 -12.79 6.26
C THR A 134 -19.80 -11.76 5.56
N ALA A 135 -19.46 -10.48 5.69
CA ALA A 135 -20.11 -9.41 4.97
C ALA A 135 -19.20 -8.19 4.84
N GLN A 136 -19.27 -7.56 3.68
CA GLN A 136 -18.62 -6.31 3.33
C GLN A 136 -19.68 -5.19 3.33
N PRO A 137 -19.39 -3.98 3.83
CA PRO A 137 -20.31 -2.86 3.72
C PRO A 137 -20.39 -2.38 2.26
N SER A 138 -21.55 -1.87 1.83
CA SER A 138 -21.75 -1.33 0.48
C SER A 138 -21.15 0.08 0.26
N GLU A 139 -20.71 0.72 1.33
CA GLU A 139 -20.07 2.03 1.32
C GLU A 139 -19.07 2.13 2.48
N PRO A 140 -18.02 2.96 2.37
CA PRO A 140 -17.01 3.12 3.41
C PRO A 140 -17.60 3.40 4.81
N GLY A 141 -17.35 2.52 5.78
CA GLY A 141 -17.84 2.61 7.15
C GLY A 141 -19.34 2.36 7.32
N GLY A 142 -19.99 1.83 6.28
CA GLY A 142 -21.41 1.52 6.25
C GLY A 142 -21.83 0.37 7.18
N PRO A 143 -23.15 0.12 7.32
CA PRO A 143 -23.67 -0.92 8.20
C PRO A 143 -23.38 -2.32 7.66
N VAL A 144 -23.08 -3.25 8.58
CA VAL A 144 -22.84 -4.66 8.32
C VAL A 144 -23.79 -5.51 9.15
N THR A 145 -24.34 -6.56 8.54
CA THR A 145 -25.20 -7.55 9.21
C THR A 145 -24.68 -8.95 8.95
N LEU A 146 -24.41 -9.69 10.03
CA LEU A 146 -23.93 -11.07 10.00
C LEU A 146 -24.98 -11.95 10.68
N THR A 147 -25.39 -13.05 10.04
CA THR A 147 -26.43 -13.93 10.60
C THR A 147 -26.00 -15.38 10.53
N THR A 148 -26.24 -16.11 11.62
CA THR A 148 -26.02 -17.55 11.72
C THR A 148 -27.11 -18.20 12.58
N ARG A 149 -27.15 -19.53 12.60
CA ARG A 149 -28.03 -20.31 13.47
C ARG A 149 -27.21 -21.24 14.34
N ILE A 150 -27.41 -21.18 15.65
CA ILE A 150 -26.75 -22.01 16.66
C ILE A 150 -27.76 -23.06 17.15
N GLU A 151 -27.45 -24.35 17.04
CA GLU A 151 -28.36 -25.46 17.37
C GLU A 151 -27.91 -26.20 18.63
N GLY A 152 -28.85 -26.58 19.50
CA GLY A 152 -28.64 -27.56 20.57
C GLY A 152 -27.71 -27.15 21.73
N GLU A 153 -27.29 -25.89 21.80
CA GLU A 153 -26.34 -25.39 22.80
C GLU A 153 -27.02 -24.51 23.86
N ASP A 154 -26.69 -24.73 25.14
CA ASP A 154 -27.13 -23.88 26.26
C ASP A 154 -26.33 -22.55 26.34
N ALA A 155 -25.13 -22.54 25.76
CA ALA A 155 -24.22 -21.41 25.74
C ALA A 155 -23.39 -21.39 24.47
N ALA A 156 -23.01 -20.19 24.01
CA ALA A 156 -22.13 -20.04 22.86
C ALA A 156 -21.12 -18.92 23.06
N GLN A 157 -20.01 -19.06 22.35
CA GLN A 157 -18.97 -18.05 22.20
C GLN A 157 -18.97 -17.60 20.75
N ILE A 158 -19.14 -16.30 20.51
CA ILE A 158 -19.20 -15.72 19.16
C ILE A 158 -18.08 -14.71 19.03
N LEU A 159 -17.36 -14.72 17.92
CA LEU A 159 -16.33 -13.74 17.60
C LEU A 159 -16.76 -12.99 16.35
N VAL A 160 -16.83 -11.67 16.42
CA VAL A 160 -16.93 -10.80 15.25
C VAL A 160 -15.59 -10.08 15.11
N ILE A 161 -14.91 -10.29 14.00
CA ILE A 161 -13.54 -9.84 13.77
C ILE A 161 -13.44 -9.16 12.41
N ASP A 162 -12.71 -8.06 12.38
CA ASP A 162 -12.23 -7.43 11.15
C ASP A 162 -11.10 -8.31 10.61
N SER A 163 -11.42 -9.12 9.60
CA SER A 163 -10.50 -10.10 9.02
C SER A 163 -10.11 -9.65 7.61
N PRO A 164 -8.90 -9.97 7.13
CA PRO A 164 -8.55 -9.70 5.74
C PRO A 164 -9.60 -10.28 4.80
N ARG A 165 -9.99 -9.49 3.79
CA ARG A 165 -10.92 -9.92 2.75
C ARG A 165 -10.50 -11.29 2.20
N ARG A 166 -11.38 -12.27 2.40
CA ARG A 166 -11.20 -13.63 1.87
C ARG A 166 -11.65 -13.73 0.42
N ASP A 167 -12.60 -12.88 0.04
CA ASP A 167 -13.05 -12.78 -1.33
C ASP A 167 -11.88 -12.36 -2.23
N ARG A 168 -11.66 -13.12 -3.30
CA ARG A 168 -10.63 -12.82 -4.31
C ARG A 168 -11.26 -12.22 -5.56
N SER A 169 -12.53 -11.82 -5.53
CA SER A 169 -13.27 -11.29 -6.69
C SER A 169 -12.57 -10.12 -7.37
N PHE A 170 -12.01 -9.15 -6.64
CA PHE A 170 -11.22 -8.07 -7.23
C PHE A 170 -10.03 -8.62 -8.03
N ARG A 171 -9.25 -9.53 -7.44
CA ARG A 171 -8.14 -10.19 -8.12
C ARG A 171 -8.60 -11.00 -9.32
N GLU A 172 -9.67 -11.77 -9.19
CA GLU A 172 -10.19 -12.66 -10.23
C GLU A 172 -10.77 -11.86 -11.40
N ALA A 173 -11.49 -10.77 -11.13
CA ALA A 173 -12.04 -9.88 -12.14
C ALA A 173 -10.95 -9.18 -12.97
N ASN A 174 -9.81 -8.87 -12.34
CA ASN A 174 -8.67 -8.19 -12.97
C ASN A 174 -7.51 -9.16 -13.31
N ALA A 175 -7.76 -10.48 -13.34
CA ALA A 175 -6.72 -11.50 -13.51
C ALA A 175 -6.17 -11.59 -14.96
N THR A 176 -6.88 -11.01 -15.92
CA THR A 176 -6.52 -11.05 -17.34
C THR A 176 -6.51 -9.65 -17.90
N ALA A 177 -5.54 -9.35 -18.77
CA ALA A 177 -5.51 -8.12 -19.53
C ALA A 177 -6.71 -8.03 -20.47
N ASP A 178 -7.74 -7.32 -20.05
CA ASP A 178 -9.03 -7.19 -20.72
C ASP A 178 -9.27 -5.78 -21.28
N GLN A 179 -8.26 -4.90 -21.14
CA GLN A 179 -8.25 -3.55 -21.72
C GLN A 179 -9.36 -2.66 -21.13
N GLN A 180 -9.59 -2.77 -19.83
CA GLN A 180 -10.46 -1.90 -19.07
C GLN A 180 -9.84 -1.59 -17.72
N PHE A 181 -10.24 -0.46 -17.15
CA PHE A 181 -9.95 -0.20 -15.73
C PHE A 181 -10.80 -1.11 -14.85
N ALA A 182 -10.32 -1.37 -13.64
CA ALA A 182 -11.11 -2.02 -12.61
C ALA A 182 -12.38 -1.21 -12.30
N ASP A 183 -13.43 -1.91 -11.87
CA ASP A 183 -14.68 -1.30 -11.42
C ASP A 183 -14.42 -0.43 -10.18
N PRO A 184 -14.71 0.89 -10.20
CA PRO A 184 -14.54 1.77 -9.04
C PRO A 184 -15.24 1.32 -7.76
N ASP A 185 -16.29 0.50 -7.85
CA ASP A 185 -16.97 -0.01 -6.66
C ASP A 185 -16.18 -1.13 -5.95
N THR A 186 -15.12 -1.63 -6.56
CA THR A 186 -14.35 -2.80 -6.10
C THR A 186 -12.98 -2.48 -5.50
N TYR A 187 -12.55 -1.20 -5.49
CA TYR A 187 -11.29 -0.76 -4.89
C TYR A 187 -11.46 0.53 -4.08
N ASP A 188 -10.51 0.83 -3.18
CA ASP A 188 -10.61 1.91 -2.20
C ASP A 188 -10.12 3.26 -2.75
N PHE A 189 -9.00 3.25 -3.48
CA PHE A 189 -8.43 4.43 -4.12
C PHE A 189 -7.54 4.07 -5.31
N ALA A 190 -7.16 5.08 -6.09
CA ALA A 190 -6.20 4.94 -7.15
C ALA A 190 -5.08 6.00 -7.10
N LEU A 191 -3.91 5.63 -7.61
CA LEU A 191 -2.78 6.54 -7.87
C LEU A 191 -2.53 6.63 -9.37
N GLN A 192 -2.31 7.83 -9.87
CA GLN A 192 -1.89 8.06 -11.25
C GLN A 192 -0.37 8.11 -11.34
N HIS A 193 0.25 7.30 -12.19
CA HIS A 193 1.69 7.36 -12.49
C HIS A 193 1.91 7.89 -13.90
N ILE A 194 2.65 9.00 -14.00
CA ILE A 194 3.10 9.63 -15.24
C ILE A 194 4.65 9.63 -15.23
N SER A 195 5.29 9.45 -16.38
CA SER A 195 6.75 9.59 -16.49
C SER A 195 7.15 10.04 -17.89
N ASP A 196 8.37 10.60 -18.00
CA ASP A 196 9.11 10.80 -19.24
C ASP A 196 8.31 11.49 -20.35
N THR A 197 7.63 12.59 -19.99
CA THR A 197 6.80 13.35 -20.93
C THR A 197 7.62 14.12 -21.96
N GLN A 198 8.90 14.43 -21.71
CA GLN A 198 9.94 14.85 -22.67
C GLN A 198 9.50 15.25 -24.09
N TYR A 199 9.44 14.28 -25.02
CA TYR A 199 9.12 14.54 -26.43
C TYR A 199 7.70 15.03 -26.59
N VAL A 200 6.79 14.61 -25.71
CA VAL A 200 5.42 15.11 -25.66
C VAL A 200 5.40 16.59 -25.27
N SER A 201 6.10 16.99 -24.20
CA SER A 201 6.15 18.42 -23.82
C SER A 201 6.82 19.30 -24.87
N ARG A 202 7.82 18.77 -25.59
CA ARG A 202 8.52 19.49 -26.66
C ARG A 202 7.75 19.57 -27.98
N ASP A 203 7.27 18.42 -28.45
CA ASP A 203 6.81 18.25 -29.83
C ASP A 203 5.29 18.14 -29.94
N ARG A 204 4.59 17.70 -28.88
CA ARG A 204 3.14 17.40 -28.84
C ARG A 204 2.44 17.83 -27.55
N PRO A 205 2.47 19.12 -27.18
CA PRO A 205 1.88 19.62 -25.92
C PRO A 205 0.44 19.20 -25.68
N GLU A 206 -0.36 19.06 -26.74
CA GLU A 206 -1.76 18.63 -26.68
C GLU A 206 -1.94 17.28 -25.99
N VAL A 207 -0.99 16.35 -26.18
CA VAL A 207 -1.06 15.02 -25.58
C VAL A 207 -0.80 15.08 -24.07
N TYR A 208 0.14 15.93 -23.63
CA TYR A 208 0.39 16.12 -22.19
C TYR A 208 -0.81 16.82 -21.51
N PHE A 209 -1.47 17.75 -22.21
CA PHE A 209 -2.72 18.33 -21.73
C PHE A 209 -3.85 17.31 -21.64
N ASP A 210 -3.95 16.37 -22.58
CA ASP A 210 -4.97 15.32 -22.53
C ASP A 210 -4.71 14.32 -21.39
N MET A 211 -3.45 13.95 -21.13
CA MET A 211 -3.04 13.12 -19.99
C MET A 211 -3.51 13.70 -18.66
N THR A 212 -3.15 14.96 -18.40
CA THR A 212 -3.47 15.66 -17.14
C THR A 212 -4.95 16.02 -17.04
N ARG A 213 -5.61 16.39 -18.14
CA ARG A 213 -7.07 16.62 -18.17
C ARG A 213 -7.83 15.34 -17.87
N TRP A 214 -7.44 14.20 -18.45
CA TRP A 214 -8.10 12.94 -18.16
C TRP A 214 -8.04 12.61 -16.67
N THR A 215 -6.88 12.80 -16.04
CA THR A 215 -6.71 12.58 -14.60
C THR A 215 -7.63 13.50 -13.79
N ALA A 216 -7.68 14.80 -14.12
CA ALA A 216 -8.58 15.74 -13.47
C ALA A 216 -10.07 15.37 -13.64
N ASP A 217 -10.50 15.05 -14.86
CA ASP A 217 -11.89 14.75 -15.19
C ASP A 217 -12.37 13.42 -14.57
N ASN A 218 -11.45 12.46 -14.35
CA ASN A 218 -11.76 11.14 -13.81
C ASN A 218 -11.47 10.99 -12.31
N ALA A 219 -10.93 12.02 -11.65
CA ALA A 219 -10.43 11.90 -10.28
C ALA A 219 -11.49 11.41 -9.29
N ALA A 220 -12.71 11.95 -9.36
CA ALA A 220 -13.80 11.55 -8.47
C ALA A 220 -14.34 10.15 -8.79
N GLU A 221 -14.64 9.86 -10.06
CA GLU A 221 -15.23 8.58 -10.49
C GLU A 221 -14.28 7.41 -10.26
N ARG A 222 -12.97 7.62 -10.47
CA ARG A 222 -11.94 6.57 -10.34
C ARG A 222 -11.16 6.65 -9.03
N LYS A 223 -11.63 7.46 -8.07
CA LYS A 223 -11.01 7.65 -6.76
C LYS A 223 -9.51 7.95 -6.85
N ILE A 224 -9.09 8.74 -7.84
CA ILE A 224 -7.68 9.13 -8.03
C ILE A 224 -7.30 10.09 -6.90
N ALA A 225 -6.61 9.57 -5.91
CA ALA A 225 -6.27 10.31 -4.71
C ALA A 225 -4.99 11.14 -4.87
N TYR A 226 -4.11 10.75 -5.80
CA TYR A 226 -2.82 11.39 -5.99
C TYR A 226 -2.23 11.08 -7.37
N SER A 227 -1.50 12.02 -7.96
CA SER A 227 -0.74 11.84 -9.21
C SER A 227 0.77 12.02 -8.99
N MET A 228 1.55 11.00 -9.33
CA MET A 228 3.00 11.00 -9.22
C MET A 228 3.64 11.06 -10.60
N HIS A 229 4.45 12.11 -10.86
CA HIS A 229 5.27 12.20 -12.06
C HIS A 229 6.73 11.87 -11.77
N THR A 230 7.26 10.78 -12.32
CA THR A 230 8.63 10.31 -12.08
C THR A 230 9.68 10.96 -12.98
N GLY A 231 9.48 12.25 -13.30
CA GLY A 231 10.45 13.11 -13.97
C GLY A 231 10.58 12.96 -15.49
N ASP A 232 11.58 13.67 -16.01
CA ASP A 232 11.79 13.94 -17.42
C ASP A 232 10.59 14.67 -18.04
N LEU A 233 10.24 15.79 -17.40
CA LEU A 233 9.13 16.65 -17.82
C LEU A 233 9.43 17.34 -19.15
N VAL A 234 10.71 17.70 -19.37
CA VAL A 234 11.19 18.34 -20.59
C VAL A 234 12.27 17.50 -21.26
N GLN A 235 12.61 17.85 -22.50
CA GLN A 235 13.55 17.08 -23.31
C GLN A 235 14.93 17.74 -23.44
N SER A 236 14.99 19.06 -23.34
CA SER A 236 16.13 19.83 -23.83
C SER A 236 17.02 20.44 -22.76
N TRP A 237 16.76 20.24 -21.47
CA TRP A 237 17.55 20.82 -20.38
C TRP A 237 18.52 19.82 -19.76
N ILE A 238 19.59 19.50 -20.48
CA ILE A 238 20.36 18.28 -20.21
C ILE A 238 21.88 18.47 -20.12
N ARG A 239 22.45 19.49 -20.79
CA ARG A 239 23.91 19.64 -20.95
C ARG A 239 24.35 21.08 -20.70
N PRO A 240 25.53 21.34 -20.10
CA PRO A 240 26.11 22.66 -19.96
C PRO A 240 26.15 23.38 -21.29
N GLY A 241 25.68 24.63 -21.28
CA GLY A 241 25.55 25.43 -22.49
C GLY A 241 24.32 25.11 -23.33
N ALA A 242 23.43 24.21 -22.90
CA ALA A 242 22.09 24.10 -23.46
C ALA A 242 21.42 25.48 -23.39
N PRO A 243 20.87 26.00 -24.50
CA PRO A 243 20.23 27.30 -24.49
C PRO A 243 18.91 27.20 -23.74
N GLU A 244 18.77 27.99 -22.68
CA GLU A 244 17.53 28.10 -21.91
C GLU A 244 16.33 28.44 -22.81
N SER A 245 16.54 29.23 -23.87
CA SER A 245 15.52 29.57 -24.86
C SER A 245 14.91 28.36 -25.60
N ARG A 246 15.51 27.17 -25.47
CA ARG A 246 14.96 25.90 -25.98
C ARG A 246 14.20 25.13 -24.90
N ALA A 247 14.73 25.07 -23.68
CA ALA A 247 14.14 24.31 -22.59
C ALA A 247 12.97 25.04 -21.92
N ARG A 248 13.04 26.36 -21.75
CA ARG A 248 12.02 27.15 -21.07
C ARG A 248 10.62 26.97 -21.69
N PRO A 249 10.43 27.00 -23.02
CA PRO A 249 9.12 26.71 -23.62
C PRO A 249 8.59 25.30 -23.30
N GLU A 250 9.46 24.29 -23.19
CA GLU A 250 9.07 22.94 -22.81
C GLU A 250 8.61 22.91 -21.33
N PHE A 251 9.31 23.63 -20.45
CA PHE A 251 8.88 23.81 -19.06
C PHE A 251 7.58 24.60 -18.93
N GLU A 252 7.34 25.62 -19.76
CA GLU A 252 6.06 26.35 -19.81
C GLU A 252 4.90 25.44 -20.26
N VAL A 253 5.17 24.46 -21.13
CA VAL A 253 4.17 23.43 -21.49
C VAL A 253 3.89 22.51 -20.30
N ALA A 254 4.95 21.98 -19.67
CA ALA A 254 4.81 21.10 -18.51
C ALA A 254 4.09 21.79 -17.35
N ASP A 255 4.45 23.05 -17.06
CA ASP A 255 3.83 23.90 -16.05
C ASP A 255 2.32 24.01 -16.25
N ARG A 256 1.89 24.33 -17.48
CA ARG A 256 0.47 24.43 -17.84
C ARG A 256 -0.25 23.10 -17.81
N ALA A 257 0.41 22.00 -18.17
CA ALA A 257 -0.19 20.68 -18.12
C ALA A 257 -0.47 20.30 -16.66
N MET A 258 0.55 20.37 -15.81
CA MET A 258 0.44 20.02 -14.39
C MET A 258 -0.49 20.98 -13.62
N ALA A 259 -0.58 22.26 -14.02
CA ALA A 259 -1.54 23.21 -13.45
C ALA A 259 -3.01 22.76 -13.59
N THR A 260 -3.31 21.88 -14.55
CA THR A 260 -4.65 21.29 -14.68
C THR A 260 -5.03 20.47 -13.43
N LEU A 261 -4.07 19.80 -12.80
CA LEU A 261 -4.30 19.02 -11.58
C LEU A 261 -4.49 19.94 -10.36
N GLU A 262 -3.67 21.00 -10.27
CA GLU A 262 -3.82 22.10 -9.30
C GLU A 262 -5.23 22.71 -9.36
N ASP A 263 -5.67 23.12 -10.55
CA ASP A 263 -6.96 23.76 -10.78
C ASP A 263 -8.14 22.83 -10.44
N ALA A 264 -7.96 21.52 -10.64
CA ALA A 264 -8.94 20.50 -10.29
C ALA A 264 -8.88 20.08 -8.81
N GLY A 265 -7.88 20.54 -8.04
CA GLY A 265 -7.66 20.15 -6.65
C GLY A 265 -7.19 18.70 -6.48
N VAL A 266 -6.61 18.09 -7.51
CA VAL A 266 -6.02 16.74 -7.45
C VAL A 266 -4.61 16.85 -6.87
N PRO A 267 -4.31 16.23 -5.71
CA PRO A 267 -2.96 16.21 -5.16
C PRO A 267 -1.95 15.59 -6.14
N TYR A 268 -0.77 16.20 -6.26
CA TYR A 268 0.27 15.66 -7.13
C TYR A 268 1.67 16.12 -6.71
N GLY A 269 2.68 15.42 -7.22
CA GLY A 269 4.08 15.82 -7.12
C GLY A 269 4.87 15.45 -8.37
N VAL A 270 6.04 16.06 -8.51
CA VAL A 270 6.94 15.87 -9.67
C VAL A 270 8.38 15.83 -9.17
N LEU A 271 9.19 14.88 -9.64
CA LEU A 271 10.65 14.92 -9.46
C LEU A 271 11.33 15.29 -10.77
N PRO A 272 12.55 15.87 -10.76
CA PRO A 272 13.29 16.11 -11.98
C PRO A 272 14.05 14.84 -12.41
N GLY A 273 13.94 14.52 -13.69
CA GLY A 273 14.72 13.47 -14.30
C GLY A 273 16.08 13.97 -14.79
N ASN A 274 16.72 13.22 -15.68
CA ASN A 274 17.98 13.65 -16.26
C ASN A 274 17.74 14.79 -17.28
N HIS A 275 16.67 14.80 -18.07
CA HIS A 275 16.41 15.87 -19.04
C HIS A 275 15.88 17.19 -18.45
N ASP A 276 15.63 17.23 -17.14
CA ASP A 276 15.19 18.43 -16.41
C ASP A 276 16.34 19.18 -15.71
N ASN A 277 17.60 18.75 -15.90
CA ASN A 277 18.77 19.24 -15.16
C ASN A 277 20.05 19.37 -16.00
N LEU A 278 21.00 20.22 -15.60
CA LEU A 278 22.30 20.33 -16.30
C LEU A 278 23.35 19.33 -15.79
N TRP A 279 23.96 18.57 -16.71
CA TRP A 279 25.01 17.59 -16.37
C TRP A 279 26.27 17.72 -17.21
N ASN A 280 27.45 17.58 -16.58
CA ASN A 280 28.75 17.65 -17.23
C ASN A 280 28.95 16.64 -18.39
N VAL A 281 30.10 16.74 -19.05
CA VAL A 281 30.49 15.94 -20.23
C VAL A 281 30.58 14.42 -19.96
N GLY A 282 30.23 13.94 -18.77
CA GLY A 282 30.09 12.51 -18.47
C GLY A 282 28.65 12.00 -18.37
N GLY A 283 27.63 12.84 -18.18
CA GLY A 283 26.34 12.33 -17.67
C GLY A 283 26.12 12.56 -16.19
N ARG A 284 26.95 13.39 -15.53
CA ARG A 284 26.83 13.67 -14.09
C ARG A 284 26.30 15.06 -13.86
N LEU A 285 25.41 15.23 -12.89
CA LEU A 285 25.17 16.54 -12.27
C LEU A 285 26.51 17.22 -11.97
N ILE A 286 26.60 18.53 -12.21
CA ILE A 286 27.85 19.27 -12.02
C ILE A 286 28.25 19.12 -10.53
N PRO A 287 29.40 18.50 -10.20
CA PRO A 287 29.75 18.22 -8.81
C PRO A 287 29.88 19.49 -7.98
N GLY A 288 29.27 19.48 -6.78
CA GLY A 288 29.27 20.65 -5.89
C GLY A 288 28.33 21.78 -6.33
N GLU A 289 27.48 21.53 -7.32
CA GLU A 289 26.58 22.53 -7.92
C GLU A 289 25.14 22.00 -8.00
N HIS A 290 24.71 21.14 -7.05
CA HIS A 290 23.41 20.46 -7.06
C HIS A 290 22.26 21.41 -7.33
N GLU A 291 22.11 22.45 -6.51
CA GLU A 291 21.03 23.43 -6.61
C GLU A 291 21.10 24.22 -7.92
N LYS A 292 22.31 24.48 -8.45
CA LYS A 292 22.45 25.13 -9.76
C LYS A 292 22.03 24.22 -10.91
N ASN A 293 22.19 22.91 -10.77
CA ASN A 293 21.76 21.96 -11.80
C ASN A 293 20.23 21.94 -11.93
N HIS A 294 19.54 22.11 -10.81
CA HIS A 294 18.07 22.13 -10.70
C HIS A 294 17.47 23.53 -10.85
N ALA A 295 18.26 24.58 -11.08
CA ALA A 295 17.79 25.97 -11.00
C ALA A 295 16.59 26.26 -11.92
N LEU A 296 16.68 25.90 -13.21
CA LEU A 296 15.58 26.13 -14.15
C LEU A 296 14.35 25.27 -13.81
N TYR A 297 14.55 24.01 -13.41
CA TYR A 297 13.45 23.17 -12.95
C TYR A 297 12.74 23.79 -11.74
N ASN A 298 13.49 24.26 -10.74
CA ASN A 298 12.95 24.88 -9.52
C ASN A 298 12.28 26.25 -9.77
N GLU A 299 12.55 26.92 -10.90
CA GLU A 299 11.76 28.09 -11.31
C GLU A 299 10.31 27.73 -11.65
N PHE A 300 10.03 26.50 -12.12
CA PHE A 300 8.70 26.04 -12.52
C PHE A 300 8.06 25.08 -11.51
N PHE A 301 8.88 24.22 -10.89
CA PHE A 301 8.45 23.14 -10.01
C PHE A 301 9.22 23.14 -8.69
N GLY A 302 9.62 24.33 -8.21
CA GLY A 302 10.28 24.49 -6.92
C GLY A 302 9.32 24.38 -5.72
N PRO A 303 9.85 24.38 -4.48
CA PRO A 303 9.02 24.18 -3.28
C PRO A 303 7.93 25.23 -3.10
N TRP A 304 8.13 26.43 -3.64
CA TRP A 304 7.14 27.53 -3.61
C TRP A 304 5.78 27.15 -4.22
N ARG A 305 5.76 26.19 -5.14
CA ARG A 305 4.55 25.72 -5.82
C ARG A 305 3.70 24.81 -4.93
N PHE A 306 4.37 24.02 -4.08
CA PHE A 306 3.76 22.94 -3.32
C PHE A 306 3.63 23.26 -1.82
N ARG A 307 4.50 24.10 -1.25
CA ARG A 307 4.62 24.29 0.21
C ARG A 307 3.37 24.78 0.95
N ASP A 308 2.43 25.38 0.23
CA ASP A 308 1.18 25.89 0.77
C ASP A 308 0.01 24.89 0.59
N GLN A 309 0.28 23.73 -0.02
CA GLN A 309 -0.68 22.65 -0.19
C GLN A 309 -0.87 21.87 1.12
N PRO A 310 -2.08 21.37 1.41
CA PRO A 310 -2.36 20.69 2.67
C PRO A 310 -1.63 19.36 2.82
N TYR A 311 -1.18 18.77 1.72
CA TYR A 311 -0.44 17.50 1.69
C TYR A 311 1.07 17.69 1.71
N TRP A 312 1.59 18.92 1.67
CA TRP A 312 3.04 19.15 1.64
C TRP A 312 3.70 18.71 2.95
N GLY A 313 4.72 17.86 2.84
CA GLY A 313 5.62 17.53 3.95
C GLY A 313 6.79 18.52 4.01
N GLU A 314 7.80 18.25 3.21
CA GLU A 314 9.02 19.07 3.09
C GLU A 314 9.74 18.77 1.76
N SER A 315 10.63 19.67 1.34
CA SER A 315 11.64 19.42 0.32
C SER A 315 13.03 19.40 0.92
N VAL A 316 13.98 18.77 0.24
CA VAL A 316 15.36 18.64 0.71
C VAL A 316 16.02 19.97 1.09
N THR A 317 15.61 21.06 0.44
CA THR A 317 15.84 22.43 0.93
C THR A 317 14.64 23.32 0.62
N ASP A 318 14.53 24.49 1.25
CA ASP A 318 13.48 25.50 0.98
C ASP A 318 13.43 26.01 -0.49
N THR A 319 14.47 25.73 -1.27
CA THR A 319 14.62 26.22 -2.66
C THR A 319 14.79 25.11 -3.70
N ASP A 320 14.89 23.86 -3.27
CA ASP A 320 15.19 22.73 -4.15
C ASP A 320 14.17 21.61 -3.96
N ASN A 321 13.32 21.41 -4.98
CA ASN A 321 12.28 20.38 -4.99
C ASN A 321 12.73 19.07 -5.67
N SER A 322 14.03 18.93 -5.96
CA SER A 322 14.58 17.72 -6.58
C SER A 322 14.36 16.45 -5.76
N ALA A 323 14.17 16.60 -4.45
CA ALA A 323 13.61 15.59 -3.58
C ALA A 323 12.66 16.28 -2.58
N HIS A 324 11.49 15.69 -2.38
CA HIS A 324 10.46 16.18 -1.47
C HIS A 324 9.55 15.02 -1.07
N TYR A 325 8.67 15.25 -0.11
CA TYR A 325 7.63 14.29 0.21
C TYR A 325 6.31 14.96 0.55
N ASP A 326 5.25 14.23 0.25
CA ASP A 326 3.89 14.61 0.60
C ASP A 326 3.28 13.61 1.58
N LEU A 327 2.39 14.11 2.44
CA LEU A 327 1.67 13.38 3.46
C LEU A 327 0.18 13.40 3.14
N LEU A 328 -0.40 12.22 2.94
CA LEU A 328 -1.82 12.07 2.63
C LEU A 328 -2.49 11.07 3.55
N ASP A 329 -3.77 11.29 3.80
CA ASP A 329 -4.64 10.32 4.45
C ASP A 329 -5.68 9.89 3.40
N ILE A 330 -5.57 8.67 2.89
CA ILE A 330 -6.34 8.14 1.77
C ILE A 330 -7.06 6.88 2.25
N ALA A 331 -8.38 6.80 2.05
CA ALA A 331 -9.19 5.67 2.53
C ALA A 331 -8.88 5.34 4.02
N GLY A 332 -8.72 6.37 4.85
CA GLY A 332 -8.42 6.23 6.28
C GLY A 332 -7.01 5.74 6.65
N ALA A 333 -6.17 5.36 5.67
CA ALA A 333 -4.78 4.99 5.88
C ALA A 333 -3.85 6.17 5.60
N LYS A 334 -2.73 6.25 6.33
CA LYS A 334 -1.72 7.28 6.10
C LYS A 334 -0.68 6.86 5.08
N PHE A 335 -0.36 7.78 4.19
CA PHE A 335 0.64 7.62 3.15
C PHE A 335 1.71 8.69 3.23
N LEU A 336 2.90 8.32 2.77
CA LEU A 336 4.01 9.21 2.47
C LEU A 336 4.43 8.96 1.02
N MET A 337 4.34 10.00 0.18
CA MET A 337 4.77 9.97 -1.22
C MET A 337 6.16 10.60 -1.29
N LEU A 338 7.22 9.78 -1.36
CA LEU A 338 8.61 10.23 -1.35
C LEU A 338 9.15 10.36 -2.77
N TYR A 339 9.70 11.52 -3.10
CA TYR A 339 10.30 11.79 -4.41
C TYR A 339 11.81 11.90 -4.31
N ILE A 340 12.50 11.20 -5.21
CA ILE A 340 13.96 11.23 -5.32
C ILE A 340 14.33 11.45 -6.79
N GLY A 341 14.84 12.64 -7.09
CA GLY A 341 15.29 13.03 -8.42
C GLY A 341 16.40 12.15 -8.98
N TYR A 342 16.72 12.36 -10.27
CA TYR A 342 17.79 11.62 -10.93
C TYR A 342 19.16 11.82 -10.26
N ASN A 343 19.85 10.70 -9.98
CA ASN A 343 21.22 10.66 -9.46
C ASN A 343 21.39 11.50 -8.16
N PRO A 344 20.64 11.17 -7.09
CA PRO A 344 20.65 11.93 -5.86
C PRO A 344 22.04 11.90 -5.19
N PRO A 345 22.58 13.04 -4.74
CA PRO A 345 23.81 13.06 -3.96
C PRO A 345 23.58 12.50 -2.56
N GLU A 346 24.68 12.21 -1.86
CA GLU A 346 24.67 11.62 -0.51
C GLU A 346 23.74 12.34 0.48
N HIS A 347 23.75 13.67 0.49
CA HIS A 347 22.93 14.44 1.43
C HIS A 347 21.42 14.31 1.16
N VAL A 348 21.00 14.09 -0.10
CA VAL A 348 19.61 13.84 -0.46
C VAL A 348 19.18 12.45 0.02
N LEU A 349 20.03 11.43 -0.15
CA LEU A 349 19.74 10.09 0.35
C LEU A 349 19.70 10.05 1.89
N GLN A 350 20.60 10.79 2.56
CA GLN A 350 20.54 10.93 4.02
C GLN A 350 19.26 11.64 4.48
N TRP A 351 18.88 12.73 3.81
CA TRP A 351 17.61 13.42 4.08
C TRP A 351 16.41 12.47 3.92
N ALA A 352 16.39 11.64 2.86
CA ALA A 352 15.33 10.66 2.66
C ALA A 352 15.27 9.60 3.77
N GLU A 353 16.43 9.13 4.27
CA GLU A 353 16.48 8.24 5.44
C GLU A 353 15.88 8.91 6.69
N ASP A 354 16.22 10.17 6.93
CA ASP A 354 15.73 10.93 8.07
C ASP A 354 14.21 11.15 7.99
N VAL A 355 13.69 11.43 6.80
CA VAL A 355 12.24 11.53 6.53
C VAL A 355 11.54 10.21 6.85
N LEU A 356 12.00 9.09 6.30
CA LEU A 356 11.38 7.79 6.55
C LEU A 356 11.47 7.39 8.03
N ALA A 357 12.57 7.70 8.71
CA ALA A 357 12.73 7.44 10.14
C ALA A 357 11.78 8.29 11.01
N ALA A 358 11.44 9.50 10.56
CA ALA A 358 10.50 10.39 11.24
C ALA A 358 9.03 10.02 11.01
N HIS A 359 8.73 9.18 10.01
CA HIS A 359 7.38 8.81 9.60
C HIS A 359 7.14 7.29 9.58
N PRO A 360 7.41 6.55 10.67
CA PRO A 360 7.21 5.10 10.72
C PRO A 360 5.73 4.69 10.69
N ASP A 361 4.80 5.63 10.89
CA ASP A 361 3.36 5.41 10.90
C ASP A 361 2.71 5.57 9.50
N ARG A 362 3.49 5.66 8.42
CA ARG A 362 2.96 5.91 7.07
C ARG A 362 3.39 4.84 6.08
N ASN A 363 2.46 4.42 5.22
CA ASN A 363 2.74 3.54 4.09
C ASN A 363 3.43 4.34 2.99
N VAL A 364 4.61 3.89 2.55
CA VAL A 364 5.50 4.70 1.70
C VAL A 364 5.47 4.24 0.26
N VAL A 365 5.23 5.19 -0.64
CA VAL A 365 5.47 5.09 -2.08
C VAL A 365 6.72 5.90 -2.41
N ILE A 366 7.72 5.29 -3.08
CA ILE A 366 8.91 6.01 -3.55
C ILE A 366 8.80 6.23 -5.05
N GLY A 367 8.79 7.48 -5.50
CA GLY A 367 9.06 7.87 -6.88
C GLY A 367 10.54 8.14 -7.08
N SER A 368 11.17 7.49 -8.06
CA SER A 368 12.55 7.77 -8.45
C SER A 368 12.70 7.76 -9.96
N HIS A 369 13.45 8.69 -10.54
CA HIS A 369 13.57 8.75 -12.00
C HIS A 369 14.20 7.47 -12.59
N TYR A 370 15.38 7.07 -12.09
CA TYR A 370 16.08 5.88 -12.55
C TYR A 370 16.31 4.90 -11.39
N TYR A 371 15.59 3.78 -11.43
CA TYR A 371 15.58 2.76 -10.38
C TYR A 371 15.74 1.34 -10.96
N LEU A 372 14.83 0.89 -11.83
CA LEU A 372 14.95 -0.39 -12.56
C LEU A 372 15.59 -0.21 -13.93
N ASP A 373 16.23 -1.26 -14.43
CA ASP A 373 16.44 -1.48 -15.87
C ASP A 373 15.27 -2.28 -16.48
N GLU A 374 15.24 -2.35 -17.81
CA GLU A 374 14.24 -3.08 -18.60
C GLU A 374 14.11 -4.56 -18.19
N ASP A 375 15.21 -5.20 -17.76
CA ASP A 375 15.22 -6.59 -17.28
C ASP A 375 14.80 -6.75 -15.80
N GLY A 376 14.39 -5.65 -15.15
CA GLY A 376 14.01 -5.63 -13.75
C GLY A 376 15.21 -5.66 -12.80
N SER A 377 16.44 -5.50 -13.29
CA SER A 377 17.62 -5.42 -12.42
C SER A 377 17.74 -4.05 -11.76
N LEU A 378 18.26 -4.04 -10.53
CA LEU A 378 18.74 -2.83 -9.88
C LEU A 378 20.18 -2.61 -10.29
N ARG A 379 20.49 -1.40 -10.76
CA ARG A 379 21.87 -1.00 -11.01
C ARG A 379 22.38 -0.16 -9.85
N MET A 380 23.67 -0.36 -9.54
CA MET A 380 24.40 0.45 -8.59
C MET A 380 25.38 1.31 -9.35
N SER A 381 25.40 2.61 -9.07
CA SER A 381 26.55 3.44 -9.40
C SER A 381 27.79 2.93 -8.68
N GLY A 382 28.84 2.54 -9.43
CA GLY A 382 30.18 2.42 -8.84
C GLY A 382 30.66 3.78 -8.31
N PHE A 383 31.61 3.80 -7.37
CA PHE A 383 32.26 5.06 -6.95
C PHE A 383 32.87 5.77 -8.16
N GLY A 384 32.27 6.89 -8.58
CA GLY A 384 32.70 7.64 -9.75
C GLY A 384 32.20 7.09 -11.09
N ASP A 385 31.26 6.14 -11.11
CA ASP A 385 30.67 5.62 -12.34
C ASP A 385 29.50 6.48 -12.84
N ILE A 386 29.37 6.57 -14.15
CA ILE A 386 28.86 7.74 -14.86
C ILE A 386 27.68 7.32 -15.75
N GLY A 387 26.47 7.85 -15.50
CA GLY A 387 25.25 7.46 -16.23
C GLY A 387 24.53 6.24 -15.63
N THR A 388 24.60 6.06 -14.31
CA THR A 388 24.16 4.85 -13.62
C THR A 388 22.98 5.12 -12.69
N SER A 389 22.06 4.17 -12.60
CA SER A 389 20.89 4.20 -11.70
C SER A 389 21.31 4.30 -10.22
N ALA A 390 20.50 5.01 -9.43
CA ALA A 390 20.58 4.97 -7.98
C ALA A 390 19.74 3.82 -7.39
N GLY A 391 19.15 2.97 -8.23
CA GLY A 391 18.21 1.92 -7.84
C GLY A 391 18.72 1.01 -6.73
N GLN A 392 19.94 0.49 -6.85
CA GLN A 392 20.51 -0.36 -5.82
C GLN A 392 20.82 0.41 -4.52
N GLN A 393 21.13 1.71 -4.60
CA GLN A 393 21.36 2.54 -3.41
C GLN A 393 20.03 2.82 -2.69
N ILE A 394 19.00 3.23 -3.42
CA ILE A 394 17.64 3.43 -2.91
C ILE A 394 17.13 2.13 -2.29
N TRP A 395 17.32 0.98 -2.96
CA TRP A 395 16.94 -0.32 -2.41
C TRP A 395 17.63 -0.60 -1.07
N ASN A 396 18.95 -0.45 -1.00
CA ASN A 396 19.71 -0.79 0.20
C ASN A 396 19.47 0.18 1.36
N ARG A 397 19.24 1.46 1.07
CA ARG A 397 19.17 2.54 2.07
C ARG A 397 17.74 2.86 2.50
N LEU A 398 16.78 2.78 1.58
CA LEU A 398 15.41 3.25 1.78
C LEU A 398 14.41 2.11 1.72
N VAL A 399 14.55 1.16 0.78
CA VAL A 399 13.58 0.07 0.70
C VAL A 399 13.84 -0.95 1.80
N VAL A 400 15.01 -1.59 1.83
CA VAL A 400 15.33 -2.69 2.77
C VAL A 400 15.19 -2.27 4.25
N PRO A 401 15.68 -1.10 4.70
CA PRO A 401 15.68 -0.76 6.12
C PRO A 401 14.32 -0.28 6.65
N PHE A 402 13.43 0.21 5.78
CA PHE A 402 12.15 0.80 6.18
C PHE A 402 10.99 -0.10 5.75
N GLU A 403 10.41 -0.81 6.71
CA GLU A 403 9.40 -1.85 6.47
C GLU A 403 8.13 -1.32 5.80
N THR A 404 7.83 -0.04 5.96
CA THR A 404 6.61 0.60 5.45
C THR A 404 6.64 0.96 3.97
N VAL A 405 7.80 0.82 3.31
CA VAL A 405 7.92 0.95 1.85
C VAL A 405 7.30 -0.27 1.17
N PHE A 406 6.25 -0.06 0.39
CA PHE A 406 5.53 -1.14 -0.30
C PHE A 406 5.53 -0.98 -1.83
N LEU A 407 5.81 0.22 -2.33
CA LEU A 407 5.77 0.53 -3.75
C LEU A 407 6.92 1.47 -4.17
N VAL A 408 7.57 1.15 -5.29
CA VAL A 408 8.54 2.02 -5.96
C VAL A 408 8.11 2.23 -7.41
N LEU A 409 8.00 3.50 -7.83
CA LEU A 409 7.65 3.92 -9.18
C LEU A 409 8.85 4.57 -9.87
N ALA A 410 9.08 4.23 -11.13
CA ALA A 410 10.22 4.72 -11.90
C ALA A 410 9.94 4.91 -13.39
N GLY A 411 10.84 5.65 -14.04
CA GLY A 411 10.86 5.88 -15.49
C GLY A 411 12.26 5.67 -16.07
N HIS A 412 12.72 6.64 -16.88
CA HIS A 412 14.07 6.75 -17.46
C HIS A 412 14.47 5.69 -18.51
N VAL A 413 14.17 4.42 -18.25
CA VAL A 413 14.52 3.31 -19.16
C VAL A 413 13.34 3.03 -20.06
N ASP A 414 13.51 3.30 -21.35
CA ASP A 414 12.50 3.08 -22.38
C ASP A 414 11.80 1.73 -22.25
N GLY A 415 10.50 1.76 -21.97
CA GLY A 415 9.69 0.57 -21.84
C GLY A 415 8.89 0.49 -20.55
N GLN A 416 8.54 -0.73 -20.20
CA GLN A 416 7.80 -1.02 -19.00
C GLN A 416 8.25 -2.34 -18.37
N THR A 417 8.38 -2.34 -17.04
CA THR A 417 8.82 -3.53 -16.29
C THR A 417 8.14 -3.56 -14.93
N THR A 418 7.84 -4.76 -14.44
CA THR A 418 7.22 -5.00 -13.13
C THR A 418 8.06 -6.04 -12.39
N VAL A 419 8.43 -5.76 -11.14
CA VAL A 419 9.07 -6.72 -10.23
C VAL A 419 8.26 -6.77 -8.93
N THR A 420 7.82 -7.96 -8.55
CA THR A 420 6.94 -8.18 -7.38
C THR A 420 7.47 -9.26 -6.42
N ASP A 421 8.55 -9.94 -6.80
CA ASP A 421 9.11 -11.09 -6.09
C ASP A 421 10.55 -10.88 -5.62
N ARG A 422 11.10 -9.67 -5.76
CA ARG A 422 12.45 -9.36 -5.27
C ARG A 422 12.53 -9.61 -3.75
N LYS A 423 13.49 -10.44 -3.35
CA LYS A 423 13.71 -10.76 -1.93
C LYS A 423 14.19 -9.52 -1.16
N VAL A 424 13.41 -9.08 -0.18
CA VAL A 424 13.78 -8.03 0.77
C VAL A 424 14.56 -8.64 1.94
N GLY A 425 15.89 -8.53 1.92
CA GLY A 425 16.74 -9.02 3.01
C GLY A 425 16.47 -10.50 3.32
N ASP A 426 16.15 -10.80 4.58
CA ASP A 426 15.73 -12.13 5.05
C ASP A 426 14.25 -12.17 5.49
N THR A 427 13.43 -11.26 4.95
CA THR A 427 12.00 -11.16 5.26
C THR A 427 11.13 -11.78 4.17
N ASP A 428 9.85 -11.95 4.47
CA ASP A 428 8.78 -12.33 3.54
C ASP A 428 8.11 -11.12 2.86
N ARG A 429 8.53 -9.89 3.22
CA ARG A 429 7.94 -8.64 2.73
C ARG A 429 7.97 -8.56 1.21
N LYS A 430 6.85 -8.13 0.65
CA LYS A 430 6.73 -7.82 -0.78
C LYS A 430 6.81 -6.31 -1.01
N VAL A 431 7.58 -5.94 -2.03
CA VAL A 431 7.65 -4.57 -2.55
C VAL A 431 7.36 -4.66 -4.04
N VAL A 432 6.37 -3.89 -4.48
CA VAL A 432 6.05 -3.77 -5.90
C VAL A 432 6.95 -2.69 -6.49
N GLU A 433 7.67 -3.02 -7.55
CA GLU A 433 8.58 -2.11 -8.24
C GLU A 433 8.12 -2.00 -9.68
N LEU A 434 7.72 -0.79 -10.09
CA LEU A 434 7.15 -0.51 -11.41
C LEU A 434 8.01 0.48 -12.17
N LEU A 435 8.35 0.14 -13.39
CA LEU A 435 8.98 1.03 -14.36
C LEU A 435 8.01 1.29 -15.51
N ALA A 436 7.83 2.56 -15.87
CA ALA A 436 7.07 3.02 -17.02
C ALA A 436 7.76 4.23 -17.66
N ASP A 437 8.18 4.09 -18.90
CA ASP A 437 8.67 5.15 -19.75
C ASP A 437 8.24 4.85 -21.18
N TYR A 438 7.32 5.67 -21.70
CA TYR A 438 6.74 5.49 -23.02
C TYR A 438 7.33 6.46 -24.06
N GLN A 439 8.46 7.13 -23.77
CA GLN A 439 9.00 8.22 -24.57
C GLN A 439 9.32 7.82 -26.03
N TYR A 440 9.64 6.54 -26.29
CA TYR A 440 9.94 6.03 -27.63
C TYR A 440 8.79 5.25 -28.28
N PHE A 441 7.65 5.12 -27.61
CA PHE A 441 6.47 4.51 -28.20
C PHE A 441 5.91 5.47 -29.26
N THR A 442 5.45 4.92 -30.40
CA THR A 442 5.10 5.75 -31.55
C THR A 442 3.76 5.44 -32.19
N VAL A 443 3.09 6.49 -32.66
CA VAL A 443 1.97 6.44 -33.60
C VAL A 443 2.47 6.95 -34.94
N ASN A 444 2.42 6.11 -35.98
CA ASN A 444 2.91 6.48 -37.32
C ASN A 444 4.35 7.06 -37.32
N GLY A 445 5.21 6.59 -36.40
CA GLY A 445 6.60 7.05 -36.24
C GLY A 445 6.78 8.33 -35.42
N LEU A 446 5.72 8.87 -34.82
CA LEU A 446 5.73 10.07 -33.98
C LEU A 446 5.56 9.70 -32.50
N ARG A 447 6.32 10.36 -31.62
CA ARG A 447 6.33 10.12 -30.15
C ARG A 447 5.20 10.90 -29.49
N GLU A 448 3.98 10.40 -29.67
CA GLU A 448 2.74 11.09 -29.30
C GLU A 448 1.75 10.16 -28.62
N THR A 449 2.23 9.08 -28.00
CA THR A 449 1.37 8.03 -27.45
C THR A 449 0.68 8.46 -26.16
N GLY A 450 1.35 9.19 -25.27
CA GLY A 450 0.71 9.72 -24.05
C GLY A 450 0.17 8.64 -23.10
N PHE A 451 0.84 7.49 -23.01
CA PHE A 451 0.45 6.45 -22.06
C PHE A 451 0.78 6.86 -20.62
N GLN A 452 -0.12 6.48 -19.71
CA GLN A 452 0.01 6.68 -18.27
C GLN A 452 -0.62 5.50 -17.52
N ARG A 453 -0.23 5.26 -16.27
CA ARG A 453 -0.70 4.11 -15.50
C ARG A 453 -1.65 4.51 -14.38
N LEU A 454 -2.79 3.85 -14.29
CA LEU A 454 -3.66 3.92 -13.12
C LEU A 454 -3.43 2.70 -12.22
N LEU A 455 -3.08 2.95 -10.97
CA LEU A 455 -2.81 1.95 -9.94
C LEU A 455 -4.00 1.93 -8.99
N GLN A 456 -4.80 0.86 -9.01
CA GLN A 456 -6.09 0.75 -8.31
C GLN A 456 -5.96 -0.22 -7.13
N PHE A 457 -6.13 0.28 -5.91
CA PHE A 457 -5.80 -0.43 -4.67
C PHE A 457 -7.05 -0.93 -3.94
N ASP A 458 -7.11 -2.24 -3.74
CA ASP A 458 -7.95 -2.88 -2.74
C ASP A 458 -7.12 -3.07 -1.47
N VAL A 459 -7.35 -2.22 -0.47
CA VAL A 459 -6.53 -2.13 0.75
C VAL A 459 -6.73 -3.35 1.62
N ASP A 460 -7.98 -3.74 1.90
CA ASP A 460 -8.27 -4.88 2.76
C ASP A 460 -7.98 -6.22 2.06
N GLY A 461 -8.20 -6.29 0.74
CA GLY A 461 -7.79 -7.44 -0.08
C GLY A 461 -6.29 -7.52 -0.38
N GLY A 462 -5.50 -6.51 0.01
CA GLY A 462 -4.06 -6.47 -0.20
C GLY A 462 -3.66 -6.63 -1.67
N THR A 463 -4.41 -6.01 -2.58
CA THR A 463 -4.28 -6.24 -4.03
C THR A 463 -4.22 -4.91 -4.80
N LEU A 464 -3.41 -4.89 -5.85
CA LEU A 464 -3.22 -3.77 -6.77
C LEU A 464 -3.48 -4.21 -8.21
N ALA A 465 -4.41 -3.56 -8.89
CA ALA A 465 -4.56 -3.65 -10.34
C ALA A 465 -3.87 -2.46 -11.02
N VAL A 466 -2.99 -2.74 -11.98
CA VAL A 466 -2.27 -1.74 -12.77
C VAL A 466 -2.81 -1.76 -14.18
N THR A 467 -3.32 -0.62 -14.67
CA THR A 467 -3.85 -0.49 -16.02
C THR A 467 -3.19 0.69 -16.72
N THR A 468 -2.57 0.43 -17.86
CA THR A 468 -1.92 1.44 -18.71
C THR A 468 -2.90 1.93 -19.77
N HIS A 469 -3.06 3.25 -19.89
CA HIS A 469 -4.02 3.86 -20.78
C HIS A 469 -3.46 5.14 -21.40
N SER A 470 -3.76 5.37 -22.67
CA SER A 470 -3.52 6.64 -23.36
C SER A 470 -4.84 7.38 -23.57
N PRO A 471 -5.06 8.53 -22.90
CA PRO A 471 -6.25 9.35 -23.14
C PRO A 471 -6.34 9.92 -24.56
N THR A 472 -5.20 10.27 -25.17
CA THR A 472 -5.18 10.80 -26.54
C THR A 472 -5.58 9.74 -27.57
N LEU A 473 -5.18 8.48 -27.34
CA LEU A 473 -5.46 7.38 -28.27
C LEU A 473 -6.73 6.61 -27.92
N ASP A 474 -7.30 6.83 -26.73
CA ASP A 474 -8.39 6.03 -26.14
C ASP A 474 -8.06 4.53 -26.24
N SER A 475 -6.89 4.16 -25.74
CA SER A 475 -6.34 2.81 -25.90
C SER A 475 -5.59 2.34 -24.66
N PHE A 476 -5.79 1.06 -24.35
CA PHE A 476 -5.05 0.30 -23.33
C PHE A 476 -3.93 -0.56 -23.92
N ARG A 477 -3.86 -0.65 -25.25
CA ARG A 477 -2.99 -1.58 -25.99
C ARG A 477 -1.59 -1.01 -26.17
N VAL A 478 -0.90 -0.76 -25.06
CA VAL A 478 0.44 -0.14 -25.05
C VAL A 478 1.45 -0.90 -25.91
N GLU A 479 1.32 -2.24 -25.98
CA GLU A 479 2.18 -3.12 -26.76
C GLU A 479 2.12 -2.87 -28.26
N ASP A 480 1.01 -2.34 -28.78
CA ASP A 480 0.84 -2.05 -30.21
C ASP A 480 1.70 -0.86 -30.67
N PHE A 481 2.17 -0.04 -29.72
CA PHE A 481 2.89 1.20 -29.99
C PHE A 481 4.39 1.13 -29.70
N ASP A 482 4.89 -0.01 -29.17
CA ASP A 482 6.32 -0.26 -29.02
C ASP A 482 6.95 -0.63 -30.38
N PRO A 483 7.85 0.20 -30.95
CA PRO A 483 8.52 -0.12 -32.21
C PRO A 483 9.36 -1.40 -32.12
N GLN A 484 9.80 -1.78 -30.92
CA GLN A 484 10.64 -2.94 -30.67
C GLN A 484 9.83 -4.23 -30.45
N ARG A 485 8.51 -4.14 -30.24
CA ARG A 485 7.59 -5.27 -29.98
C ARG A 485 8.02 -6.16 -28.83
N ARG A 486 8.41 -5.54 -27.71
CA ARG A 486 8.91 -6.23 -26.51
C ARG A 486 7.79 -6.73 -25.60
N TYR A 487 6.65 -6.06 -25.62
CA TYR A 487 5.58 -6.24 -24.64
C TYR A 487 4.37 -7.02 -25.17
N VAL A 488 3.58 -7.54 -24.24
CA VAL A 488 2.27 -8.16 -24.44
C VAL A 488 1.22 -7.44 -23.56
N PRO A 489 -0.09 -7.64 -23.78
CA PRO A 489 -1.12 -6.94 -23.01
C PRO A 489 -0.95 -7.01 -21.48
N GLY A 490 -0.53 -8.17 -20.96
CA GLY A 490 -0.32 -8.40 -19.53
C GLY A 490 0.82 -7.60 -18.89
N ASP A 491 1.70 -6.97 -19.67
CA ASP A 491 2.74 -6.08 -19.13
C ASP A 491 2.19 -4.69 -18.77
N GLY A 492 1.10 -4.29 -19.41
CA GLY A 492 0.42 -3.00 -19.19
C GLY A 492 -0.88 -3.10 -18.40
N ASP A 493 -1.41 -4.31 -18.22
CA ASP A 493 -2.70 -4.58 -17.58
C ASP A 493 -2.64 -5.89 -16.77
N PHE A 494 -2.51 -5.77 -15.44
CA PHE A 494 -2.29 -6.92 -14.55
C PHE A 494 -2.69 -6.63 -13.10
N VAL A 495 -2.75 -7.69 -12.29
CA VAL A 495 -3.04 -7.63 -10.86
C VAL A 495 -1.96 -8.32 -10.01
N THR A 496 -1.51 -7.67 -8.94
CA THR A 496 -0.50 -8.18 -7.99
C THR A 496 -0.90 -7.96 -6.54
N ASP A 497 -0.31 -8.72 -5.62
CA ASP A 497 -0.44 -8.46 -4.19
C ASP A 497 0.36 -7.20 -3.80
N VAL A 498 -0.14 -6.47 -2.81
CA VAL A 498 0.53 -5.36 -2.12
C VAL A 498 0.42 -5.54 -0.61
N GLU A 499 1.41 -5.06 0.13
CA GLU A 499 1.49 -5.25 1.56
C GLU A 499 1.71 -3.92 2.28
N PHE A 500 0.64 -3.38 2.85
CA PHE A 500 0.70 -2.19 3.70
C PHE A 500 1.13 -2.59 5.10
N ARG A 501 2.25 -2.05 5.59
CA ARG A 501 2.83 -2.41 6.90
C ARG A 501 2.77 -1.29 7.95
N ALA A 502 2.22 -0.14 7.58
CA ALA A 502 1.95 0.97 8.49
C ALA A 502 0.45 1.15 8.70
N ASP A 503 0.05 2.31 9.23
CA ASP A 503 -1.32 2.70 9.57
C ASP A 503 -2.40 2.16 8.62
N LEU A 504 -3.08 1.10 9.05
CA LEU A 504 -4.23 0.48 8.41
C LEU A 504 -5.40 0.53 9.37
N PRO A 505 -6.35 1.47 9.22
CA PRO A 505 -7.47 1.56 10.14
C PRO A 505 -8.27 0.26 10.05
N ARG A 506 -8.59 -0.33 11.20
CA ARG A 506 -9.46 -1.49 11.33
C ARG A 506 -10.40 -1.28 12.50
N ALA A 507 -11.63 -1.78 12.41
CA ALA A 507 -12.56 -1.66 13.53
C ALA A 507 -13.68 -2.70 13.56
N VAL A 508 -14.12 -3.03 14.76
CA VAL A 508 -15.40 -3.72 14.97
C VAL A 508 -16.23 -2.89 15.93
N ILE A 509 -17.30 -2.28 15.39
CA ILE A 509 -18.16 -1.35 16.12
C ILE A 509 -19.59 -1.90 16.14
N PRO A 510 -20.03 -2.54 17.24
CA PRO A 510 -21.40 -3.00 17.39
C PRO A 510 -22.41 -1.87 17.30
N ALA A 511 -23.58 -2.14 16.74
CA ALA A 511 -24.71 -1.22 16.75
C ALA A 511 -25.19 -0.97 18.20
N PRO A 512 -25.68 0.25 18.52
CA PRO A 512 -26.04 0.64 19.89
C PRO A 512 -27.01 -0.29 20.63
#